data_AF-A0A7K2LUT6-F1
#
_entry.id   AF-A0A7K2LUT6-F1
#
_cell.length_a   1.000
_cell.length_b   1.000
_cell.length_c   1.000
_cell.angle_alpha   90.00
_cell.angle_beta   90.00
_cell.angle_gamma   90.00
#
_symmetry.space_group_name_H-M   'P 1'
#
loop_
_entity.id
_entity.type
_entity.pdbx_description
1 polymer ?
#
loop_
_entity_poly.entity_id
_entity_poly.type
_entity_poly.pdbx_seq_one_letter_code
_entity_poly.pdbx_strand_id
1 'polypeptide(L)' 'MTCYDRRDLGLLLLRLGTGGVLAAHGAQKLLGWFGGAGLEGTGQFMESVGYRPGKASATAAGLAEAGGGLL' A
#
# COMPACT_ATOMS: atom_id res chain seq x y z
N MET A 1 10.68 27.66 -17.72
CA MET A 1 9.71 26.60 -18.01
C MET A 1 10.47 25.30 -18.12
N THR A 2 10.26 24.37 -17.20
CA THR A 2 10.87 23.04 -17.29
C THR A 2 10.09 22.25 -18.33
N CYS A 3 10.72 21.90 -19.45
CA CYS A 3 10.12 20.97 -20.41
C CYS A 3 10.19 19.57 -19.79
N TYR A 4 9.04 18.92 -19.58
CA TYR A 4 8.99 17.51 -19.23
C TYR A 4 9.35 16.69 -20.48
N ASP A 5 10.47 15.95 -20.43
CA ASP A 5 10.85 15.04 -21.51
C ASP A 5 10.15 13.67 -21.33
N ARG A 6 10.20 12.83 -22.37
CA ARG A 6 9.68 11.46 -22.33
C ARG A 6 10.19 10.66 -21.13
N ARG A 7 11.44 10.91 -20.70
CA ARG A 7 12.01 10.27 -19.50
C ARG A 7 11.26 10.66 -18.23
N ASP A 8 11.02 11.96 -18.03
CA ASP A 8 10.29 12.46 -16.85
C ASP A 8 8.87 11.91 -16.82
N LEU A 9 8.20 11.87 -17.98
CA LEU A 9 6.86 11.29 -18.09
C LEU A 9 6.87 9.78 -17.81
N GLY A 10 7.89 9.05 -18.30
CA GLY A 10 8.05 7.63 -18.02
C GLY A 10 8.24 7.34 -16.53
N LEU A 11 9.05 8.14 -15.84
CA LEU A 11 9.25 8.04 -14.39
C LEU A 11 7.98 8.38 -13.62
N LEU A 12 7.24 9.41 -14.04
CA LEU A 12 5.96 9.77 -13.44
C LEU A 12 4.95 8.63 -13.57
N LEU A 13 4.82 8.04 -14.76
CA LEU A 13 3.91 6.91 -14.99
C LEU A 13 4.30 5.70 -14.14
N LEU A 14 5.59 5.39 -14.04
CA LEU A 14 6.07 4.30 -13.19
C LEU A 14 5.72 4.56 -11.71
N ARG A 15 5.88 5.80 -11.23
CA ARG A 15 5.53 6.20 -9.87
C ARG A 15 4.04 6.09 -9.62
N LEU A 16 3.20 6.62 -10.51
CA LEU A 16 1.75 6.55 -10.39
C LEU A 16 1.24 5.11 -10.45
N GLY A 17 1.79 4.28 -11.34
CA GLY A 17 1.43 2.87 -11.45
C GLY A 17 1.81 2.09 -10.20
N THR A 18 3.09 2.10 -9.84
CA THR A 18 3.60 1.33 -8.69
C THR A 18 3.02 1.87 -7.37
N GLY A 19 3.05 3.19 -7.20
CA GLY A 19 2.52 3.86 -6.02
C GLY A 19 1.02 3.68 -5.86
N GLY A 20 0.26 3.78 -6.96
CA GLY A 20 -1.18 3.53 -6.96
C GLY A 20 -1.54 2.11 -6.53
N VAL A 21 -0.79 1.10 -7.00
CA VAL A 21 -0.97 -0.29 -6.57
C VAL A 21 -0.70 -0.46 -5.07
N LEU A 22 0.40 0.09 -4.56
CA LEU A 22 0.72 0.03 -3.13
C LEU A 22 -0.32 0.78 -2.29
N ALA A 23 -0.79 1.95 -2.75
CA ALA A 23 -1.83 2.71 -2.08
C ALA A 23 -3.15 1.93 -1.99
N ALA A 24 -3.55 1.27 -3.09
CA ALA A 24 -4.73 0.41 -3.10
C ALA A 24 -4.57 -0.80 -2.16
N HIS A 25 -3.39 -1.43 -2.13
CA HIS A 25 -3.10 -2.56 -1.26
C HIS A 25 -3.09 -2.17 0.24
N GLY A 26 -2.50 -1.01 0.56
CA GLY A 26 -2.56 -0.43 1.89
C GLY A 26 -4.00 -0.11 2.31
N ALA A 27 -4.82 0.42 1.40
CA ALA A 27 -6.25 0.68 1.65
C ALA A 27 -7.05 -0.62 1.86
N GLN A 28 -6.72 -1.71 1.15
CA GLN A 28 -7.29 -3.04 1.39
C GLN A 28 -7.00 -3.53 2.82
N LYS A 29 -5.77 -3.33 3.30
CA LYS A 29 -5.35 -3.76 4.64
C LYS A 29 -5.88 -2.88 5.75
N LEU A 30 -5.89 -1.56 5.58
CA LEU A 30 -6.31 -0.63 6.63
C LEU A 30 -7.83 -0.46 6.68
N LEU A 31 -8.46 -0.30 5.52
CA LEU A 31 -9.84 0.17 5.40
C LEU A 31 -10.79 -0.90 4.84
N GLY A 32 -10.26 -2.03 4.36
CA GLY A 32 -11.07 -3.06 3.68
C GLY A 32 -11.61 -2.61 2.32
N TRP A 33 -11.07 -1.53 1.75
CA TRP A 33 -11.48 -1.03 0.44
C TRP A 33 -11.16 -2.03 -0.67
N PHE A 34 -11.84 -1.92 -1.81
CA PHE A 34 -11.64 -2.80 -2.96
C PHE A 34 -11.81 -4.30 -2.62
N GLY A 35 -12.69 -4.63 -1.67
CA GLY A 35 -12.92 -6.01 -1.21
C GLY A 35 -11.79 -6.58 -0.36
N GLY A 36 -10.93 -5.72 0.22
CA GLY A 36 -9.85 -6.15 1.11
C GLY A 36 -10.33 -6.69 2.45
N ALA A 37 -9.49 -7.51 3.10
CA ALA A 37 -9.80 -8.15 4.38
C ALA A 37 -9.92 -7.16 5.56
N GLY A 38 -9.52 -5.89 5.36
CA GLY A 38 -9.47 -4.89 6.41
C GLY A 38 -8.47 -5.25 7.50
N LEU A 39 -8.44 -4.43 8.55
CA LEU A 39 -7.38 -4.51 9.54
C LEU A 39 -7.48 -5.80 10.38
N GLU A 40 -8.69 -6.23 10.70
CA GLU A 40 -8.94 -7.44 11.48
C GLU A 40 -8.52 -8.70 10.71
N GLY A 41 -8.97 -8.85 9.45
CA GLY A 41 -8.64 -10.02 8.64
C GLY A 41 -7.17 -10.06 8.25
N THR A 42 -6.57 -8.90 7.94
CA THR A 42 -5.12 -8.82 7.71
C THR A 42 -4.34 -9.13 8.99
N GLY A 43 -4.82 -8.68 10.16
CA GLY A 43 -4.22 -9.01 11.45
C GLY A 43 -4.24 -10.50 11.77
N GLN A 44 -5.37 -11.17 11.48
CA GLN A 44 -5.49 -12.62 11.61
C GLN A 44 -4.56 -13.37 10.66
N PHE A 45 -4.41 -12.91 9.43
CA PHE A 45 -3.43 -13.45 8.49
C PHE A 45 -2.00 -13.28 9.00
N MET A 46 -1.65 -12.10 9.51
CA MET A 46 -0.32 -11.84 10.07
C MET A 46 -0.02 -12.76 11.26
N GLU A 47 -0.98 -12.97 12.17
CA GLU A 47 -0.87 -13.95 13.25
C GLU A 47 -0.66 -15.39 12.73
N SER A 48 -1.38 -15.78 11.67
CA SER A 48 -1.32 -17.14 11.12
C SER A 48 0.04 -17.47 10.49
N VAL A 49 0.76 -16.45 9.99
CA VAL A 49 2.13 -16.59 9.47
C VAL A 49 3.21 -16.26 10.50
N GLY A 50 2.84 -16.02 11.76
CA GLY A 50 3.77 -15.89 12.88
C GLY A 50 4.12 -14.46 13.31
N TYR A 51 3.54 -13.43 12.71
CA TYR A 51 3.68 -12.06 13.18
C TYR A 51 2.73 -11.80 14.35
N ARG A 52 3.30 -11.68 15.56
CA ARG A 52 2.55 -11.40 16.79
C ARG A 52 3.05 -10.11 17.46
N PRO A 53 2.18 -9.13 17.78
CA PRO A 53 0.74 -9.12 17.56
C PRO A 53 0.36 -8.74 16.12
N GLY A 54 -0.41 -9.58 15.44
CA GLY A 54 -0.67 -9.46 14.00
C GLY A 54 -1.42 -8.19 13.61
N LYS A 55 -2.29 -7.65 14.49
CA LYS A 55 -2.97 -6.37 14.25
C LYS A 55 -1.99 -5.20 14.15
N ALA A 56 -0.93 -5.18 14.96
CA ALA A 56 0.10 -4.14 14.88
C ALA A 56 0.91 -4.27 13.59
N SER A 57 1.27 -5.50 13.20
CA SER A 57 1.96 -5.77 11.94
C SER A 57 1.08 -5.42 10.72
N ALA A 58 -0.22 -5.71 10.78
CA ALA A 58 -1.17 -5.32 9.74
C ALA A 58 -1.30 -3.80 9.61
N THR A 59 -1.37 -3.07 10.73
CA THR A 59 -1.37 -1.59 10.73
C THR A 59 -0.07 -1.06 10.12
N ALA A 60 1.07 -1.57 10.57
CA ALA A 60 2.38 -1.13 10.08
C ALA A 60 2.54 -1.39 8.57
N ALA A 61 2.18 -2.59 8.10
CA ALA A 61 2.20 -2.94 6.69
C ALA A 61 1.26 -2.07 5.87
N GLY A 62 0.01 -1.90 6.32
CA GLY A 62 -0.97 -1.07 5.64
C GLY A 62 -0.56 0.40 5.56
N LEU A 63 0.00 0.97 6.63
CA LEU A 63 0.50 2.34 6.64
C LEU A 63 1.74 2.50 5.75
N ALA A 64 2.66 1.54 5.76
CA ALA A 64 3.84 1.57 4.89
C ALA A 64 3.45 1.51 3.40
N GLU A 65 2.49 0.66 3.04
CA GLU A 65 2.02 0.55 1.66
C GLU A 65 1.19 1.76 1.22
N ALA A 66 0.25 2.22 2.05
CA ALA A 66 -0.56 3.40 1.74
C ALA A 66 0.29 4.67 1.68
N GLY A 67 1.12 4.90 2.70
CA GLY A 67 2.00 6.05 2.77
C GLY A 67 3.09 6.01 1.70
N GLY A 68 3.78 4.89 1.54
CA GLY A 68 4.82 4.72 0.53
C GLY A 68 4.28 4.76 -0.90
N GLY A 69 3.03 4.35 -1.12
CA GLY A 69 2.38 4.44 -2.42
C GLY A 69 1.93 5.86 -2.81
N LEU A 70 1.61 6.71 -1.82
CA LEU A 70 1.17 8.08 -2.05
C LEU A 70 2.31 9.09 -2.17
N LEU A 71 3.47 8.82 -1.56
CA LEU A 71 4.66 9.67 -1.63
C LEU A 71 5.40 9.44 -2.93
#